data_AF-F8E1X0-F1
#
_entry.id   AF-F8E1X0-F1
#
_cell.length_a   1.000
_cell.length_b   1.000
_cell.length_c   1.000
_cell.angle_alpha   90.00
_cell.angle_beta   90.00
_cell.angle_gamma   90.00
#
_symmetry.space_group_name_H-M   'P 1'
#
loop_
_entity.id
_entity.type
_entity.pdbx_description
1 polymer ?
#
loop_
_entity_poly.entity_id
_entity_poly.type
_entity_poly.pdbx_seq_one_letter_code
_entity_poly.pdbx_strand_id
1 'polypeptide(L)'
;MGDSTSLTTSPTAALDGARQLELAQQQWADTLNGMRPAVAISSFGSGYGHFGTKIAGMVSRAHDVRIAHAQRLVEAARAGRALINTVQWSDRVSADDLQPGITPEGRTAL
;
A
#
# COMPACT_ATOMS: atom_id res chain seq x y z
N MET A 1 -15.93 -3.56 34.81
CA MET A 1 -14.86 -2.77 34.18
C MET A 1 -14.75 -3.26 32.75
N GLY A 2 -15.41 -2.57 31.82
CA GLY A 2 -15.32 -2.94 30.41
C GLY A 2 -14.03 -2.37 29.86
N ASP A 3 -13.12 -3.24 29.45
CA ASP A 3 -12.00 -2.87 28.59
C ASP A 3 -12.59 -2.38 27.27
N SER A 4 -12.87 -1.07 27.20
CA SER A 4 -13.13 -0.39 25.94
C SER A 4 -11.88 -0.59 25.11
N THR A 5 -11.93 -1.55 24.18
CA THR A 5 -10.87 -1.79 23.21
C THR A 5 -10.75 -0.53 22.38
N SER A 6 -9.92 0.40 22.85
CA SER A 6 -9.68 1.66 22.17
C SER A 6 -9.15 1.31 20.79
N LEU A 7 -9.84 1.76 19.74
CA LEU A 7 -9.39 1.67 18.36
C LEU A 7 -8.02 2.35 18.28
N THR A 8 -6.95 1.55 18.36
CA THR A 8 -5.58 2.05 18.48
C THR A 8 -5.06 2.70 17.18
N THR A 9 -5.80 2.53 16.08
CA THR A 9 -5.41 3.02 14.77
C THR A 9 -6.34 4.14 14.32
N SER A 10 -5.82 5.37 14.29
CA SER A 10 -6.51 6.50 13.66
C SER A 10 -6.69 6.22 12.17
N PRO A 11 -7.93 6.19 11.65
CA PRO A 11 -8.16 5.94 10.23
C PRO A 11 -7.51 6.99 9.32
N THR A 12 -7.41 8.24 9.78
CA THR A 12 -6.71 9.31 9.07
C THR A 12 -5.22 9.00 8.92
N ALA A 13 -4.57 8.59 10.02
CA ALA A 13 -3.16 8.21 9.98
C ALA A 13 -2.92 6.98 9.09
N ALA A 14 -3.84 6.02 9.09
CA ALA A 14 -3.77 4.85 8.21
C ALA A 14 -3.93 5.22 6.73
N LEU A 15 -4.84 6.14 6.39
CA LEU A 15 -5.00 6.67 5.03
C LEU A 15 -3.75 7.41 4.55
N ASP A 16 -3.17 8.24 5.41
CA ASP A 16 -1.95 8.98 5.10
C ASP A 16 -0.77 8.03 4.87
N GLY A 17 -0.60 7.04 5.74
CA GLY A 17 0.44 6.01 5.60
C GLY A 17 0.29 5.22 4.30
N ALA A 18 -0.93 4.80 3.96
CA ALA A 18 -1.18 4.08 2.71
C ALA A 18 -0.96 4.97 1.48
N ARG A 19 -1.32 6.27 1.54
CA ARG A 19 -1.01 7.23 0.46
C ARG A 19 0.50 7.43 0.28
N GLN A 20 1.24 7.57 1.37
CA GLN A 20 2.70 7.72 1.32
C GLN A 20 3.36 6.48 0.72
N LEU A 21 2.92 5.28 1.10
CA LEU A 21 3.40 4.03 0.53
C LEU A 21 3.12 3.96 -0.98
N GLU A 22 1.91 4.31 -1.41
CA GLU A 22 1.55 4.34 -2.83
C GLU A 22 2.49 5.25 -3.64
N LEU A 23 2.67 6.49 -3.18
CA LEU A 23 3.51 7.48 -3.86
C LEU A 23 4.98 7.03 -3.91
N ALA A 24 5.52 6.56 -2.79
CA ALA A 24 6.91 6.12 -2.70
C ALA A 24 7.18 4.92 -3.63
N GLN A 25 6.26 3.95 -3.68
CA GLN A 25 6.44 2.76 -4.50
C GLN A 25 6.19 3.04 -5.98
N GLN A 26 5.29 3.96 -6.32
CA GLN A 26 5.12 4.42 -7.70
C GLN A 26 6.39 5.13 -8.19
N GLN A 27 6.90 6.10 -7.43
CA GLN A 27 8.15 6.78 -7.75
C GLN A 27 9.31 5.79 -7.90
N TRP A 28 9.37 4.79 -7.02
CA TRP A 28 10.41 3.75 -7.09
C TRP A 28 10.27 2.87 -8.33
N ALA A 29 9.06 2.45 -8.70
CA ALA A 29 8.81 1.70 -9.92
C ALA A 29 9.24 2.49 -11.16
N ASP A 30 8.91 3.78 -11.24
CA ASP A 30 9.29 4.67 -12.34
C ASP A 30 10.81 4.83 -12.42
N THR A 31 11.44 5.01 -11.26
CA THR A 31 12.89 5.10 -11.09
C THR A 31 13.60 3.83 -11.56
N LEU A 32 13.07 2.65 -11.22
CA LEU A 32 13.60 1.37 -11.66
C LEU A 32 13.47 1.19 -13.18
N ASN A 33 12.32 1.54 -13.76
CA ASN A 33 12.12 1.46 -15.20
C ASN A 33 13.17 2.27 -16.00
N GLY A 34 13.60 3.41 -15.46
CA GLY A 34 14.65 4.24 -16.08
C GLY A 34 16.09 3.76 -15.83
N MET A 35 16.32 2.85 -14.87
CA MET A 35 17.65 2.43 -14.43
C MET A 35 17.87 0.93 -14.60
N ARG A 36 17.58 0.42 -15.80
CA ARG A 36 17.87 -0.97 -16.14
C ARG A 36 19.39 -1.21 -16.08
N PRO A 37 19.87 -2.15 -15.23
CA PRO A 37 21.28 -2.43 -15.11
C PRO A 37 21.84 -3.05 -16.40
N ALA A 38 22.98 -2.54 -16.85
CA ALA A 38 23.73 -3.09 -17.97
C ALA A 38 24.92 -3.90 -17.44
N VAL A 39 25.09 -5.12 -17.93
CA VAL A 39 26.24 -5.97 -17.63
C VAL A 39 27.11 -6.05 -18.88
N ALA A 40 28.32 -5.49 -18.81
CA ALA A 40 29.27 -5.54 -19.90
C ALA A 40 29.88 -6.96 -20.01
N ILE A 41 29.32 -7.78 -20.89
CA ILE A 41 29.77 -9.17 -21.10
C ILE A 41 31.24 -9.22 -21.55
N SER A 42 31.70 -8.20 -22.29
CA SER A 42 33.09 -8.07 -22.73
C SER A 42 34.09 -7.94 -21.57
N SER A 43 33.66 -7.48 -20.40
CA SER A 43 34.53 -7.33 -19.23
C SER A 43 34.93 -8.66 -18.57
N PHE A 44 34.30 -9.78 -18.92
CA PHE A 44 34.58 -11.09 -18.33
C PHE A 44 35.81 -11.80 -18.95
N GLY A 45 36.39 -11.26 -20.04
CA GLY A 45 37.55 -11.83 -20.72
C GLY A 45 37.21 -12.97 -21.69
N SER A 46 38.15 -13.28 -22.60
CA SER A 46 37.98 -14.31 -23.62
C SER A 46 37.86 -15.70 -22.98
N GLY A 47 36.73 -16.39 -23.22
CA GLY A 47 36.41 -17.71 -22.66
C GLY A 47 35.29 -17.73 -21.62
N TYR A 48 35.03 -16.60 -20.96
CA TYR A 48 34.01 -16.50 -19.89
C TYR A 48 32.70 -15.81 -20.33
N GLY A 49 32.54 -15.48 -21.62
CA GLY A 49 31.35 -14.80 -22.13
C GLY A 49 30.03 -15.50 -21.81
N HIS A 50 30.03 -16.82 -21.72
CA HIS A 50 28.86 -17.60 -21.31
C HIS A 50 28.46 -17.36 -19.84
N PHE A 51 29.42 -17.23 -18.92
CA PHE A 51 29.16 -16.82 -17.54
C PHE A 51 28.69 -15.37 -17.47
N GLY A 52 29.31 -14.47 -18.24
CA GLY A 52 28.89 -13.08 -18.33
C GLY A 52 27.42 -12.96 -18.80
N THR A 53 27.03 -13.75 -19.81
CA THR A 53 25.65 -13.84 -20.29
C THR A 53 24.70 -14.36 -19.21
N LYS A 54 25.10 -15.40 -18.48
CA LYS A 54 24.31 -15.95 -17.37
C LYS A 54 24.08 -14.91 -16.27
N ILE A 55 25.14 -14.19 -15.88
CA ILE A 55 25.07 -13.12 -14.87
C ILE A 55 24.18 -11.98 -15.36
N ALA A 56 24.35 -11.52 -16.61
CA ALA A 56 23.49 -10.50 -17.21
C ALA A 56 22.01 -10.91 -17.16
N GLY A 57 21.70 -12.17 -17.49
CA GLY A 57 20.35 -12.71 -17.41
C GLY A 57 19.81 -12.83 -15.98
N MET A 58 20.65 -13.08 -14.98
CA MET A 58 20.23 -13.06 -13.57
C MET A 58 19.96 -11.64 -13.08
N VAL A 59 20.84 -10.69 -13.43
CA VAL A 59 20.70 -9.28 -13.07
C VAL A 59 19.43 -8.68 -13.70
N SER A 60 19.15 -8.98 -14.98
CA SER A 60 17.91 -8.59 -15.63
C SER A 60 16.69 -9.12 -14.87
N ARG A 61 16.65 -10.42 -14.60
CA ARG A 61 15.51 -11.04 -13.88
C ARG A 61 15.31 -10.47 -12.49
N ALA A 62 16.40 -10.25 -11.74
CA ALA A 62 16.33 -9.63 -10.42
C ALA A 62 15.76 -8.20 -10.50
N HIS A 63 16.11 -7.45 -11.54
CA HIS A 63 15.56 -6.13 -11.79
C HIS A 63 14.05 -6.17 -12.10
N ASP A 64 13.61 -7.11 -12.95
CA ASP A 64 12.19 -7.31 -13.26
C ASP A 64 11.37 -7.63 -11.99
N VAL A 65 11.93 -8.48 -11.10
CA VAL A 65 11.31 -8.81 -9.81
C VAL A 65 11.16 -7.56 -8.92
N ARG A 66 12.15 -6.66 -8.90
CA ARG A 66 12.09 -5.42 -8.12
C ARG A 66 10.98 -4.50 -8.62
N ILE A 67 10.84 -4.34 -9.94
CA ILE A 67 9.75 -3.55 -10.54
C ILE A 67 8.40 -4.14 -10.15
N ALA A 68 8.22 -5.46 -10.34
CA ALA A 68 6.98 -6.14 -10.00
C ALA A 68 6.65 -6.06 -8.50
N HIS A 69 7.65 -6.06 -7.62
CA HIS A 69 7.43 -5.88 -6.19
C HIS A 69 6.96 -4.46 -5.85
N ALA A 70 7.59 -3.43 -6.43
CA ALA A 70 7.16 -2.05 -6.26
C ALA A 70 5.70 -1.85 -6.72
N GLN A 71 5.34 -2.38 -7.89
CA GLN A 71 3.97 -2.33 -8.42
C GLN A 71 2.96 -3.03 -7.49
N ARG A 72 3.29 -4.22 -6.98
CA ARG A 72 2.41 -4.92 -6.00
C ARG A 72 2.20 -4.11 -4.73
N LEU A 73 3.21 -3.38 -4.26
CA LEU A 73 3.06 -2.51 -3.09
C LEU A 73 2.19 -1.28 -3.39
N VAL A 74 2.24 -0.73 -4.60
CA VAL A 74 1.29 0.31 -5.06
C VAL A 74 -0.15 -0.21 -5.02
N GLU A 75 -0.38 -1.41 -5.56
CA GLU A 75 -1.71 -2.04 -5.55
C GLU A 75 -2.20 -2.32 -4.13
N ALA A 76 -1.33 -2.87 -3.27
CA ALA A 76 -1.64 -3.14 -1.87
C ALA A 76 -1.98 -1.84 -1.10
N ALA A 77 -1.24 -0.75 -1.36
CA ALA A 77 -1.52 0.55 -0.76
C ALA A 77 -2.91 1.09 -1.17
N ARG A 78 -3.27 0.96 -2.46
CA ARG A 78 -4.60 1.35 -2.97
C ARG A 78 -5.71 0.50 -2.35
N ALA A 79 -5.52 -0.82 -2.28
CA ALA A 79 -6.47 -1.73 -1.66
C ALA A 79 -6.64 -1.42 -0.16
N GLY A 80 -5.54 -1.13 0.55
CA GLY A 80 -5.56 -0.71 1.94
C GLY A 80 -6.36 0.58 2.15
N ARG A 81 -6.16 1.60 1.31
CA ARG A 81 -6.95 2.84 1.35
C ARG A 81 -8.44 2.58 1.15
N ALA A 82 -8.79 1.75 0.17
CA ALA A 82 -10.18 1.38 -0.09
C ALA A 82 -10.81 0.70 1.13
N LEU A 83 -10.10 -0.25 1.75
CA LEU A 83 -10.57 -0.93 2.96
C LEU A 83 -10.78 0.05 4.13
N ILE A 84 -9.82 0.94 4.38
CA ILE A 84 -9.93 1.93 5.48
C ILE A 84 -11.14 2.84 5.27
N ASN A 85 -11.39 3.30 4.03
CA ASN A 85 -12.56 4.11 3.71
C ASN A 85 -13.87 3.35 3.94
N THR A 86 -13.93 2.07 3.54
CA THR A 86 -15.10 1.21 3.78
C THR A 86 -15.39 1.03 5.27
N VAL A 87 -14.34 0.78 6.07
CA VAL A 87 -14.48 0.65 7.53
C VAL A 87 -14.96 1.97 8.14
N GLN A 88 -14.36 3.11 7.80
CA GLN A 88 -14.82 4.42 8.27
C GLN A 88 -16.28 4.70 7.91
N TRP A 89 -16.70 4.34 6.71
CA TRP A 89 -18.08 4.52 6.29
C TRP A 89 -19.03 3.64 7.11
N SER A 90 -18.68 2.36 7.30
CA SER A 90 -19.44 1.45 8.15
C SER A 90 -19.55 1.95 9.59
N ASP A 91 -18.45 2.46 10.16
CA ASP A 91 -18.43 3.01 11.51
C ASP A 91 -19.37 4.22 11.65
N ARG A 92 -19.41 5.10 10.64
CA ARG A 92 -20.34 6.25 10.63
C ARG A 92 -21.79 5.79 10.55
N VAL A 93 -22.10 4.86 9.64
CA VAL A 93 -23.47 4.32 9.50
C VAL A 93 -23.93 3.66 10.80
N SER A 94 -23.07 2.85 11.44
CA SER A 94 -23.40 2.24 12.74
C SER A 94 -23.56 3.28 13.85
N ALA A 95 -22.78 4.36 13.86
CA ALA A 95 -22.93 5.44 14.82
C ALA A 95 -24.26 6.20 14.64
N ASP A 96 -24.66 6.44 13.39
CA ASP A 96 -25.93 7.09 13.05
C ASP A 96 -27.13 6.19 13.46
N ASP A 97 -27.05 4.88 13.22
CA ASP A 97 -28.09 3.91 13.62
C ASP A 97 -28.22 3.77 15.15
N LEU A 98 -27.11 3.96 15.88
CA LEU A 98 -27.06 3.89 17.34
C LEU A 98 -27.43 5.21 18.02
N GLN A 99 -27.54 6.32 17.28
CA GLN A 99 -28.03 7.58 17.81
C GLN A 99 -29.53 7.41 18.10
N PRO A 100 -29.96 7.28 19.38
CA PRO A 100 -31.38 7.19 19.68
C PRO A 100 -31.96 8.53 19.24
N GLY A 101 -32.96 8.48 18.36
CA GLY A 101 -33.75 9.66 18.04
C GLY A 101 -34.09 10.37 19.34
N ILE A 102 -33.82 11.67 19.40
CA ILE A 102 -34.44 12.57 20.37
C ILE A 102 -35.94 12.25 20.30
N THR A 103 -36.43 11.46 21.26
CA THR A 103 -37.84 11.10 21.29
C THR A 103 -38.59 12.41 21.56
N PRO A 104 -39.61 12.76 20.77
CA PRO A 104 -40.39 13.99 20.98
C PRO A 104 -41.33 13.89 22.20
N GLU A 105 -41.00 13.05 23.18
CA GLU A 105 -41.77 12.88 24.42
C GLU A 105 -41.16 13.71 25.56
N GLY A 106 -41.01 15.00 25.26
CA GLY A 106 -40.78 16.07 26.23
C GLY A 106 -41.93 17.08 26.26
N ARG A 107 -43.11 16.72 25.74
CA ARG A 107 -44.34 17.49 25.96
C ARG A 107 -44.97 17.06 27.27
N THR A 108 -44.74 17.89 28.28
CA THR A 108 -45.59 18.06 29.45
C THR A 108 -47.08 17.87 29.09
N ALA A 109 -47.68 16.80 29.60
CA ALA A 109 -49.10 16.78 29.86
C ALA A 109 -49.34 17.59 31.15
N LEU A 110 -49.74 18.86 30.97
CA LEU A 110 -50.59 19.60 31.90
C LEU A 110 -51.93 19.81 31.20
#